data_AF-H6N5Q0-F1
#
_entry.id   AF-H6N5Q0-F1
#
_cell.length_a   1.000
_cell.length_b   1.000
_cell.length_c   1.000
_cell.angle_alpha   90.00
_cell.angle_beta   90.00
_cell.angle_gamma   90.00
#
_symmetry.space_group_name_H-M   'P 1'
#
loop_
_entity.id
_entity.type
_entity.pdbx_description
1 polymer ?
#
loop_
_entity_poly.entity_id
_entity_poly.type
_entity_poly.pdbx_seq_one_letter_code
_entity_poly.pdbx_strand_id
1 'polypeptide(L)'
;MKGIYLIVSLVGATGGASVLYFYRGKNNVETLKSKFSGALIGDNETSIWDAKWNALKGGSLNGDNESLKFALSKKAGNAEQEGKDALKRGCKELYDSIFKSVEDKNFLDFKSYCAKNNKEKVGGSELMAKEVTDSGWGTKWTNLKSHQGDIDSELDEIKKKNTASQDEERKKEIKQWCEKVAIELFESESVRYKNFVTYCKP
;
A
#
# COMPACT_ATOMS: atom_id res chain seq x y z
N MET A 1 -42.50 -2.88 -28.49
CA MET A 1 -42.95 -2.84 -29.91
C MET A 1 -41.72 -2.93 -30.79
N LYS A 2 -41.79 -3.87 -31.74
CA LYS A 2 -40.92 -4.20 -32.90
C LYS A 2 -39.71 -3.30 -33.15
N GLY A 3 -38.53 -3.93 -33.16
CA GLY A 3 -37.24 -3.31 -33.44
C GLY A 3 -36.91 -3.15 -34.92
N ILE A 4 -35.77 -2.52 -35.19
CA ILE A 4 -35.10 -2.48 -36.49
C ILE A 4 -33.58 -2.49 -36.23
N TYR A 5 -32.94 -3.62 -36.54
CA TYR A 5 -31.49 -3.72 -36.68
C TYR A 5 -31.16 -3.46 -38.15
N LEU A 6 -30.30 -2.47 -38.44
CA LEU A 6 -29.72 -2.26 -39.76
C LEU A 6 -28.34 -2.89 -39.80
N ILE A 7 -28.26 -4.07 -40.42
CA ILE A 7 -27.02 -4.69 -40.86
C ILE A 7 -26.76 -4.17 -42.27
N VAL A 8 -25.69 -3.39 -42.45
CA VAL A 8 -25.17 -3.05 -43.78
C VAL A 8 -23.78 -3.66 -43.88
N SER A 9 -23.70 -4.80 -44.56
CA SER A 9 -22.45 -5.38 -45.03
C SER A 9 -22.31 -5.08 -46.51
N LEU A 10 -21.30 -4.29 -46.89
CA LEU A 10 -20.82 -4.20 -48.27
C LEU A 10 -19.29 -4.13 -48.28
N VAL A 11 -18.73 -5.08 -49.02
CA VAL A 11 -17.31 -5.32 -49.28
C VAL A 11 -16.84 -4.35 -50.38
N GLY A 12 -15.69 -3.70 -50.21
CA GLY A 12 -15.04 -2.87 -51.25
C GLY A 12 -13.84 -2.08 -50.72
N ALA A 13 -12.72 -2.09 -51.45
CA ALA A 13 -11.36 -1.85 -50.97
C ALA A 13 -10.90 -0.37 -50.86
N THR A 14 -9.78 -0.20 -50.13
CA THR A 14 -8.78 0.89 -50.15
C THR A 14 -9.19 2.30 -49.67
N GLY A 15 -8.61 2.73 -48.54
CA GLY A 15 -8.61 4.13 -48.09
C GLY A 15 -8.54 4.24 -46.57
N GLY A 16 -7.34 4.32 -46.01
CA GLY A 16 -7.13 4.47 -44.57
C GLY A 16 -7.70 5.78 -44.03
N ALA A 17 -8.70 5.66 -43.17
CA ALA A 17 -9.08 6.67 -42.18
C ALA A 17 -9.79 5.92 -41.04
N SER A 18 -9.01 5.29 -40.16
CA SER A 18 -9.54 4.81 -38.88
C SER A 18 -9.98 6.03 -38.09
N VAL A 19 -11.27 6.28 -38.14
CA VAL A 19 -11.99 7.23 -37.29
C VAL A 19 -11.58 6.96 -35.85
N LEU A 20 -10.88 7.93 -35.27
CA LEU A 20 -10.63 8.04 -33.83
C LEU A 20 -11.99 7.96 -33.12
N TYR A 21 -12.30 6.77 -32.62
CA TYR A 21 -13.40 6.57 -31.70
C TYR A 21 -12.98 7.13 -30.35
N PHE A 22 -13.11 8.45 -30.19
CA PHE A 22 -13.13 9.07 -28.87
C PHE A 22 -14.37 8.60 -28.14
N TYR A 23 -14.26 7.45 -27.47
CA TYR A 23 -15.17 7.08 -26.41
C TYR A 23 -15.04 8.11 -25.29
N ARG A 24 -15.90 9.13 -25.35
CA ARG A 24 -16.33 9.95 -24.22
C ARG A 24 -17.18 9.07 -23.29
N GLY A 25 -16.52 8.10 -22.65
CA GLY A 25 -17.06 7.36 -21.52
C GLY A 25 -16.37 7.88 -20.26
N LYS A 26 -17.13 8.54 -19.38
CA LYS A 26 -16.66 9.01 -18.07
C LYS A 26 -16.51 7.81 -17.12
N ASN A 27 -15.74 6.82 -17.53
CA ASN A 27 -15.28 5.75 -16.65
C ASN A 27 -14.09 6.34 -15.92
N ASN A 28 -14.26 6.75 -14.67
CA ASN A 28 -13.12 7.10 -13.82
C ASN A 28 -12.27 5.83 -13.67
N VAL A 29 -11.24 5.70 -14.51
CA VAL A 29 -10.29 4.61 -14.40
C VAL A 29 -9.56 4.82 -13.08
N GLU A 30 -9.76 3.89 -12.15
CA GLU A 30 -9.11 3.94 -10.85
C GLU A 30 -7.61 3.71 -11.04
N THR A 31 -6.80 4.71 -10.70
CA THR A 31 -5.34 4.61 -10.68
C THR A 31 -4.86 4.26 -9.28
N LEU A 32 -3.59 3.85 -9.17
CA LEU A 32 -2.95 3.68 -7.86
C LEU A 32 -3.02 4.97 -7.04
N LYS A 33 -2.83 6.12 -7.68
CA LYS A 33 -2.95 7.45 -7.08
C LYS A 33 -4.35 7.75 -6.55
N SER A 34 -5.40 7.45 -7.32
CA SER A 34 -6.77 7.72 -6.86
C SER A 34 -7.17 6.77 -5.73
N LYS A 35 -6.78 5.50 -5.82
CA LYS A 35 -7.14 4.47 -4.83
C LYS A 35 -6.37 4.58 -3.52
N PHE A 36 -5.07 4.85 -3.60
CA PHE A 36 -4.14 4.86 -2.47
C PHE A 36 -3.51 6.23 -2.26
N SER A 37 -4.28 7.30 -2.45
CA SER A 37 -3.82 8.69 -2.35
C SER A 37 -3.10 9.00 -1.03
N GLY A 38 -3.56 8.39 0.07
CA GLY A 38 -2.93 8.53 1.37
C GLY A 38 -1.54 7.90 1.48
N ALA A 39 -1.23 6.90 0.64
CA ALA A 39 0.02 6.14 0.66
C ALA A 39 1.12 6.76 -0.22
N LEU A 40 0.83 7.85 -0.93
CA LEU A 40 1.81 8.49 -1.80
C LEU A 40 2.94 9.14 -0.97
N ILE A 41 4.16 9.01 -1.48
CA ILE A 41 5.35 9.60 -0.89
C ILE A 41 5.61 10.94 -1.57
N GLY A 42 5.65 12.01 -0.79
CA GLY A 42 6.00 13.36 -1.22
C GLY A 42 7.48 13.47 -1.54
N ASP A 43 7.84 14.38 -2.46
CA ASP A 43 9.22 14.54 -2.91
C ASP A 43 10.20 14.94 -1.78
N ASN A 44 9.68 15.59 -0.73
CA ASN A 44 10.42 16.06 0.45
C ASN A 44 10.54 15.03 1.59
N GLU A 45 9.92 13.85 1.48
CA GLU A 45 9.98 12.81 2.50
C GLU A 45 11.25 11.96 2.36
N THR A 46 12.42 12.61 2.49
CA THR A 46 13.73 12.03 2.20
C THR A 46 14.00 10.73 2.97
N SER A 47 13.63 10.66 4.25
CA SER A 47 13.82 9.45 5.06
C SER A 47 13.00 8.26 4.56
N ILE A 48 11.78 8.49 4.05
CA ILE A 48 10.96 7.44 3.45
C ILE A 48 11.58 7.02 2.11
N TRP A 49 11.99 7.97 1.27
CA TRP A 49 12.66 7.66 0.01
C TRP A 49 13.96 6.88 0.19
N ASP A 50 14.77 7.22 1.19
CA ASP A 50 15.98 6.47 1.52
C ASP A 50 15.66 5.04 1.98
N ALA A 51 14.60 4.86 2.77
CA ALA A 51 14.13 3.53 3.16
C ALA A 51 13.65 2.71 1.95
N LYS A 52 12.89 3.32 1.03
CA LYS A 52 12.43 2.66 -0.21
C LYS A 52 13.58 2.31 -1.13
N TRP A 53 14.58 3.18 -1.24
CA TRP A 53 15.81 2.90 -1.97
C TRP A 53 16.54 1.68 -1.40
N ASN A 54 16.71 1.62 -0.07
CA ASN A 54 17.34 0.47 0.58
C ASN A 54 16.53 -0.82 0.37
N ALA A 55 15.20 -0.74 0.44
CA ALA A 55 14.33 -1.88 0.15
C ALA A 55 14.48 -2.35 -1.31
N LEU A 56 14.54 -1.43 -2.27
CA LEU A 56 14.75 -1.75 -3.68
C LEU A 56 16.11 -2.43 -3.90
N LYS A 57 17.19 -1.89 -3.32
CA LYS A 57 18.56 -2.45 -3.47
C LYS A 57 18.66 -3.91 -3.03
N GLY A 58 17.99 -4.25 -1.92
CA GLY A 58 17.96 -5.60 -1.35
C GLY A 58 16.87 -6.50 -1.94
N GLY A 59 15.98 -5.95 -2.77
CA GLY A 59 14.81 -6.64 -3.29
C GLY A 59 14.90 -6.99 -4.78
N SER A 60 13.73 -7.26 -5.35
CA SER A 60 13.52 -7.62 -6.75
C SER A 60 12.22 -7.02 -7.25
N LEU A 61 12.20 -6.61 -8.51
CA LEU A 61 10.99 -6.13 -9.16
C LEU A 61 10.13 -7.31 -9.62
N ASN A 62 8.83 -7.16 -9.46
CA ASN A 62 7.82 -8.06 -9.98
C ASN A 62 7.36 -7.60 -11.37
N GLY A 63 7.22 -6.28 -11.52
CA GLY A 63 6.71 -5.58 -12.68
C GLY A 63 7.78 -5.25 -13.71
N ASP A 64 7.34 -4.51 -14.73
CA ASP A 64 8.15 -4.20 -15.89
C ASP A 64 8.50 -2.72 -16.05
N ASN A 65 8.16 -1.87 -15.06
CA ASN A 65 8.44 -0.44 -15.06
C ASN A 65 9.93 -0.16 -15.33
N GLU A 66 10.19 0.57 -16.42
CA GLU A 66 11.55 0.82 -16.92
C GLU A 66 12.38 1.69 -15.98
N SER A 67 11.76 2.72 -15.38
CA SER A 67 12.41 3.61 -14.42
C SER A 67 12.84 2.86 -13.15
N LEU A 68 12.02 1.95 -12.64
CA LEU A 68 12.38 1.09 -11.50
C LEU A 68 13.50 0.10 -11.87
N LYS A 69 13.45 -0.51 -13.06
CA LYS A 69 14.55 -1.38 -13.54
C LYS A 69 15.87 -0.61 -13.64
N PHE A 70 15.82 0.60 -14.19
CA PHE A 70 16.97 1.47 -14.25
C PHE A 70 17.48 1.82 -12.85
N ALA A 71 16.59 2.18 -11.92
CA ALA A 71 16.94 2.45 -10.53
C ALA A 71 17.67 1.26 -9.90
N LEU A 72 17.13 0.05 -10.04
CA LEU A 72 17.74 -1.17 -9.51
C LEU A 72 19.11 -1.46 -10.15
N SER A 73 19.29 -1.16 -11.44
CA SER A 73 20.60 -1.30 -12.12
C SER A 73 21.69 -0.40 -11.55
N LYS A 74 21.31 0.71 -10.88
CA LYS A 74 22.21 1.68 -10.24
C LYS A 74 22.48 1.40 -8.76
N LYS A 75 22.09 0.22 -8.24
CA LYS A 75 22.27 -0.15 -6.83
C LYS A 75 23.73 -0.26 -6.37
N ALA A 76 24.70 -0.35 -7.30
CA ALA A 76 26.11 -0.49 -7.01
C ALA A 76 26.91 0.76 -7.42
N GLY A 77 27.81 1.22 -6.55
CA GLY A 77 28.80 2.25 -6.86
C GLY A 77 28.29 3.70 -6.75
N ASN A 78 28.90 4.58 -7.55
CA ASN A 78 28.84 6.04 -7.38
C ASN A 78 27.56 6.68 -7.96
N ALA A 79 26.64 5.86 -8.50
CA ALA A 79 25.44 6.30 -9.19
C ALA A 79 24.17 6.25 -8.32
N GLU A 80 24.33 6.22 -6.99
CA GLU A 80 23.20 6.11 -6.05
C GLU A 80 22.17 7.24 -6.26
N GLN A 81 22.62 8.47 -6.51
CA GLN A 81 21.70 9.60 -6.73
C GLN A 81 20.85 9.40 -7.99
N GLU A 82 21.45 8.95 -9.10
CA GLU A 82 20.70 8.61 -10.33
C GLU A 82 19.68 7.51 -10.06
N GLY A 83 20.06 6.51 -9.26
CA GLY A 83 19.17 5.42 -8.85
C GLY A 83 17.97 5.91 -8.03
N LYS A 84 18.20 6.79 -7.05
CA LYS A 84 17.13 7.41 -6.25
C LYS A 84 16.19 8.28 -7.10
N ASP A 85 16.75 9.06 -8.02
CA ASP A 85 15.94 9.90 -8.91
C ASP A 85 15.09 9.04 -9.86
N ALA A 86 15.63 7.93 -10.35
CA ALA A 86 14.90 6.96 -11.14
C ALA A 86 13.84 6.19 -10.34
N LEU A 87 14.10 5.85 -9.08
CA LEU A 87 13.09 5.29 -8.17
C LEU A 87 11.90 6.24 -8.04
N LYS A 88 12.16 7.53 -7.74
CA LYS A 88 11.10 8.55 -7.65
C LYS A 88 10.30 8.65 -8.94
N ARG A 89 10.98 8.63 -10.11
CA ARG A 89 10.33 8.66 -11.42
C ARG A 89 9.45 7.43 -11.66
N GLY A 90 9.98 6.23 -11.43
CA GLY A 90 9.24 4.98 -11.59
C GLY A 90 8.03 4.90 -10.65
N CYS A 91 8.16 5.40 -9.43
CA CYS A 91 7.03 5.50 -8.52
C CYS A 91 5.96 6.49 -9.02
N LYS A 92 6.33 7.65 -9.57
CA LYS A 92 5.36 8.57 -10.19
C LYS A 92 4.63 7.93 -11.37
N GLU A 93 5.34 7.21 -12.23
CA GLU A 93 4.76 6.45 -13.33
C GLU A 93 3.77 5.38 -12.82
N LEU A 94 4.14 4.65 -11.76
CA LEU A 94 3.24 3.69 -11.12
C LEU A 94 2.02 4.37 -10.50
N TYR A 95 2.16 5.50 -9.83
CA TYR A 95 1.03 6.22 -9.23
C TYR A 95 -0.05 6.54 -10.27
N ASP A 96 0.37 7.00 -11.44
CA ASP A 96 -0.56 7.37 -12.52
C ASP A 96 -1.04 6.15 -13.34
N SER A 97 -0.52 4.94 -13.06
CA SER A 97 -0.95 3.70 -13.70
C SER A 97 -2.30 3.17 -13.16
N ILE A 98 -2.99 2.41 -14.01
CA ILE A 98 -4.30 1.81 -13.70
C ILE A 98 -4.13 0.75 -12.61
N PHE A 99 -4.96 0.81 -11.57
CA PHE A 99 -5.08 -0.28 -10.62
C PHE A 99 -5.87 -1.43 -11.28
N LYS A 100 -5.19 -2.56 -11.52
CA LYS A 100 -5.81 -3.76 -12.10
C LYS A 100 -6.33 -4.72 -11.02
N SER A 101 -5.45 -5.14 -10.13
CA SER A 101 -5.77 -6.00 -8.96
C SER A 101 -4.61 -5.97 -7.96
N VAL A 102 -4.77 -6.64 -6.82
CA VAL A 102 -3.73 -6.74 -5.78
C VAL A 102 -2.62 -7.75 -6.11
N GLU A 103 -2.82 -8.58 -7.13
CA GLU A 103 -1.87 -9.55 -7.66
C GLU A 103 -1.09 -8.98 -8.86
N ASP A 104 -1.50 -7.82 -9.39
CA ASP A 104 -0.80 -7.20 -10.50
C ASP A 104 0.64 -6.84 -10.10
N LYS A 105 1.57 -7.19 -10.98
CA LYS A 105 3.01 -7.04 -10.72
C LYS A 105 3.43 -5.60 -10.46
N ASN A 106 2.81 -4.63 -11.14
CA ASN A 106 3.08 -3.21 -10.92
C ASN A 106 2.48 -2.74 -9.59
N PHE A 107 1.35 -3.30 -9.17
CA PHE A 107 0.83 -3.07 -7.82
C PHE A 107 1.76 -3.64 -6.74
N LEU A 108 2.32 -4.84 -6.93
CA LEU A 108 3.27 -5.44 -5.98
C LEU A 108 4.54 -4.58 -5.82
N ASP A 109 5.06 -4.02 -6.91
CA ASP A 109 6.19 -3.10 -6.88
C ASP A 109 5.80 -1.75 -6.25
N PHE A 110 4.61 -1.23 -6.56
CA PHE A 110 4.08 -0.03 -5.91
C PHE A 110 4.01 -0.20 -4.39
N LYS A 111 3.40 -1.31 -3.92
CA LYS A 111 3.28 -1.65 -2.50
C LYS A 111 4.65 -1.74 -1.82
N SER A 112 5.63 -2.34 -2.49
CA SER A 112 6.96 -2.61 -1.91
C SER A 112 7.86 -1.37 -1.88
N TYR A 113 7.82 -0.56 -2.94
CA TYR A 113 8.85 0.45 -3.19
C TYR A 113 8.32 1.88 -3.32
N CYS A 114 7.02 2.07 -3.53
CA CYS A 114 6.46 3.37 -3.87
C CYS A 114 5.36 3.83 -2.91
N ALA A 115 4.90 2.99 -2.00
CA ALA A 115 3.81 3.32 -1.10
C ALA A 115 4.29 3.41 0.35
N LYS A 116 3.67 4.32 1.11
CA LYS A 116 3.81 4.35 2.56
C LYS A 116 3.20 3.10 3.16
N ASN A 117 3.88 2.54 4.16
CA ASN A 117 3.26 1.61 5.08
C ASN A 117 2.63 2.36 6.27
N ASN A 118 1.90 1.62 7.09
CA ASN A 118 1.21 2.18 8.25
C ASN A 118 2.18 2.90 9.21
N LYS A 119 3.37 2.33 9.46
CA LYS A 119 4.40 2.93 10.32
C LYS A 119 4.92 4.28 9.78
N GLU A 120 5.24 4.33 8.50
CA GLU A 120 5.72 5.53 7.81
C GLU A 120 4.64 6.63 7.84
N LYS A 121 3.37 6.26 7.66
CA LYS A 121 2.27 7.21 7.72
C LYS A 121 2.09 7.83 9.10
N VAL A 122 2.28 7.06 10.16
CA VAL A 122 2.06 7.55 11.54
C VAL A 122 3.29 8.20 12.16
N GLY A 123 4.45 8.16 11.50
CA GLY A 123 5.71 8.69 12.03
C GLY A 123 6.44 7.75 12.99
N GLY A 124 6.18 6.44 12.91
CA GLY A 124 6.74 5.43 13.82
C GLY A 124 5.83 5.08 15.00
N SER A 125 6.27 4.11 15.80
CA SER A 125 5.69 3.83 17.12
C SER A 125 6.82 3.56 18.10
N GLU A 126 6.98 4.44 19.08
CA GLU A 126 7.89 4.23 20.20
C GLU A 126 7.48 3.00 21.01
N LEU A 127 6.18 2.74 21.13
CA LEU A 127 5.65 1.60 21.88
C LEU A 127 6.14 0.26 21.30
N MET A 128 6.17 0.12 19.96
CA MET A 128 6.67 -1.09 19.30
C MET A 128 8.15 -1.39 19.59
N ALA A 129 8.95 -0.37 19.92
CA ALA A 129 10.35 -0.54 20.30
C ALA A 129 10.53 -0.97 21.77
N LYS A 130 9.48 -0.92 22.58
CA LYS A 130 9.53 -1.28 24.00
C LYS A 130 9.30 -2.77 24.22
N GLU A 131 9.84 -3.29 25.31
CA GLU A 131 9.55 -4.64 25.79
C GLU A 131 8.07 -4.79 26.15
N VAL A 132 7.56 -6.02 26.08
CA VAL A 132 6.14 -6.33 26.38
C VAL A 132 5.77 -6.04 27.85
N THR A 133 6.77 -5.99 28.72
CA THR A 133 6.67 -5.62 30.14
C THR A 133 6.38 -4.13 30.35
N ASP A 134 6.53 -3.29 29.33
CA ASP A 134 6.19 -1.87 29.42
C ASP A 134 4.68 -1.68 29.69
N SER A 135 4.39 -0.79 30.62
CA SER A 135 3.01 -0.48 31.03
C SER A 135 2.10 -0.01 29.90
N GLY A 136 2.67 0.53 28.81
CA GLY A 136 1.95 0.88 27.60
C GLY A 136 1.18 -0.31 27.02
N TRP A 137 1.78 -1.50 26.99
CA TRP A 137 1.11 -2.71 26.49
C TRP A 137 -0.04 -3.16 27.39
N GLY A 138 0.08 -2.98 28.71
CA GLY A 138 -1.03 -3.20 29.64
C GLY A 138 -2.21 -2.27 29.38
N THR A 139 -1.93 -1.02 29.05
CA THR A 139 -2.95 -0.04 28.63
C THR A 139 -3.62 -0.47 27.33
N LYS A 140 -2.85 -0.89 26.31
CA LYS A 140 -3.42 -1.38 25.04
C LYS A 140 -4.28 -2.62 25.22
N TRP A 141 -3.85 -3.57 26.05
CA TRP A 141 -4.67 -4.74 26.38
C TRP A 141 -5.98 -4.35 27.07
N THR A 142 -5.92 -3.43 28.04
CA THR A 142 -7.11 -2.95 28.75
C THR A 142 -8.10 -2.28 27.79
N ASN A 143 -7.60 -1.45 26.87
CA ASN A 143 -8.43 -0.79 25.86
C ASN A 143 -9.03 -1.80 24.87
N LEU A 144 -8.27 -2.81 24.48
CA LEU A 144 -8.76 -3.85 23.56
C LEU A 144 -9.92 -4.65 24.18
N LYS A 145 -9.81 -4.98 25.48
CA LYS A 145 -10.89 -5.67 26.23
C LYS A 145 -12.20 -4.89 26.20
N SER A 146 -12.14 -3.57 26.36
CA SER A 146 -13.31 -2.70 26.41
C SER A 146 -13.76 -2.17 25.04
N HIS A 147 -13.04 -2.48 23.96
CA HIS A 147 -13.32 -1.95 22.62
C HIS A 147 -14.77 -2.18 22.18
N GLN A 148 -15.35 -1.15 21.59
CA GLN A 148 -16.68 -1.16 20.97
C GLN A 148 -16.57 -0.70 19.52
N GLY A 149 -17.39 -1.27 18.65
CA GLY A 149 -17.41 -0.96 17.22
C GLY A 149 -16.43 -1.81 16.39
N ASP A 150 -16.10 -1.33 15.20
CA ASP A 150 -15.32 -2.08 14.21
C ASP A 150 -13.92 -2.43 14.73
N ILE A 151 -13.56 -3.69 14.56
CA ILE A 151 -12.30 -4.27 15.01
C ILE A 151 -11.71 -5.17 13.93
N ASP A 152 -10.39 -5.12 13.78
CA ASP A 152 -9.64 -6.05 12.95
C ASP A 152 -9.82 -7.49 13.44
N SER A 153 -9.95 -8.44 12.54
CA SER A 153 -10.26 -9.83 12.89
C SER A 153 -9.21 -10.46 13.81
N GLU A 154 -7.92 -10.16 13.61
CA GLU A 154 -6.85 -10.71 14.46
C GLU A 154 -6.90 -10.10 15.87
N LEU A 155 -7.20 -8.79 15.98
CA LEU A 155 -7.41 -8.15 17.27
C LEU A 155 -8.67 -8.66 17.98
N ASP A 156 -9.73 -8.96 17.24
CA ASP A 156 -10.96 -9.54 17.79
C ASP A 156 -10.70 -10.97 18.32
N GLU A 157 -9.89 -11.76 17.63
CA GLU A 157 -9.42 -13.06 18.12
C GLU A 157 -8.59 -12.92 19.40
N ILE A 158 -7.67 -11.95 19.47
CA ILE A 158 -6.90 -11.65 20.68
C ILE A 158 -7.84 -11.28 21.83
N LYS A 159 -8.82 -10.40 21.56
CA LYS A 159 -9.84 -9.94 22.52
C LYS A 159 -10.68 -11.09 23.06
N LYS A 160 -11.08 -12.06 22.23
CA LYS A 160 -11.92 -13.20 22.63
C LYS A 160 -11.21 -14.20 23.52
N LYS A 161 -9.87 -14.28 23.48
CA LYS A 161 -9.05 -15.15 24.34
C LYS A 161 -8.91 -14.63 25.79
N ASN A 162 -9.88 -13.85 26.28
CA ASN A 162 -9.83 -13.14 27.56
C ASN A 162 -9.97 -14.08 28.78
N THR A 163 -8.87 -14.74 29.15
CA THR A 163 -8.71 -15.38 30.45
C THR A 163 -7.66 -14.63 31.27
N ALA A 164 -7.96 -14.32 32.54
CA ALA A 164 -7.11 -13.46 33.39
C ALA A 164 -5.69 -14.03 33.61
N SER A 165 -5.48 -15.34 33.42
CA SER A 165 -4.18 -16.00 33.55
C SER A 165 -3.24 -15.78 32.35
N GLN A 166 -3.68 -15.11 31.28
CA GLN A 166 -2.93 -14.99 30.02
C GLN A 166 -2.61 -13.55 29.60
N ASP A 167 -2.76 -12.56 30.48
CA ASP A 167 -2.57 -11.13 30.16
C ASP A 167 -1.22 -10.84 29.49
N GLU A 168 -0.13 -11.44 29.95
CA GLU A 168 1.20 -11.29 29.33
C GLU A 168 1.25 -11.85 27.90
N GLU A 169 0.56 -12.96 27.63
CA GLU A 169 0.48 -13.54 26.30
C GLU A 169 -0.36 -12.66 25.36
N ARG A 170 -1.45 -12.06 25.87
CA ARG A 170 -2.27 -11.12 25.09
C ARG A 170 -1.48 -9.88 24.68
N LYS A 171 -0.67 -9.32 25.59
CA LYS A 171 0.23 -8.19 25.29
C LYS A 171 1.22 -8.55 24.19
N LYS A 172 1.79 -9.77 24.20
CA LYS A 172 2.70 -10.25 23.15
C LYS A 172 1.99 -10.34 21.80
N GLU A 173 0.78 -10.90 21.75
CA GLU A 173 0.01 -11.00 20.51
C GLU A 173 -0.37 -9.61 19.96
N ILE A 174 -0.72 -8.64 20.81
CA ILE A 174 -0.95 -7.25 20.36
C ILE A 174 0.32 -6.65 19.77
N LYS A 175 1.47 -6.81 20.42
CA LYS A 175 2.76 -6.32 19.92
C LYS A 175 3.11 -6.94 18.56
N GLN A 176 2.93 -8.25 18.41
CA GLN A 176 3.16 -8.95 17.15
C GLN A 176 2.21 -8.47 16.05
N TRP A 177 0.93 -8.27 16.38
CA TRP A 177 -0.04 -7.70 15.45
C TRP A 177 0.39 -6.30 15.00
N CYS A 178 0.84 -5.45 15.93
CA CYS A 178 1.36 -4.13 15.61
C CYS A 178 2.58 -4.20 14.67
N GLU A 179 3.55 -5.07 14.95
CA GLU A 179 4.75 -5.24 14.11
C GLU A 179 4.39 -5.72 12.69
N LYS A 180 3.43 -6.63 12.57
CA LYS A 180 2.90 -7.10 11.29
C LYS A 180 2.21 -5.97 10.53
N VAL A 181 1.26 -5.28 11.15
CA VAL A 181 0.46 -4.24 10.49
C VAL A 181 1.29 -2.99 10.17
N ALA A 182 2.36 -2.73 10.93
CA ALA A 182 3.26 -1.60 10.72
C ALA A 182 3.86 -1.56 9.30
N ILE A 183 4.16 -2.72 8.71
CA ILE A 183 4.79 -2.84 7.39
C ILE A 183 3.79 -3.02 6.24
N GLU A 184 2.50 -3.15 6.55
CA GLU A 184 1.45 -3.26 5.54
C GLU A 184 1.21 -1.91 4.84
N LEU A 185 0.71 -2.00 3.60
CA LEU A 185 0.33 -0.84 2.79
C LEU A 185 -0.63 0.06 3.58
N PHE A 186 -0.37 1.37 3.57
CA PHE A 186 -1.27 2.30 4.21
C PHE A 186 -2.56 2.48 3.40
N GLU A 187 -3.68 2.19 4.06
CA GLU A 187 -5.03 2.38 3.52
C GLU A 187 -5.87 3.20 4.50
N SER A 188 -6.13 4.47 4.16
CA SER A 188 -6.69 5.48 5.07
C SER A 188 -8.02 5.08 5.70
N GLU A 189 -8.88 4.42 4.94
CA GLU A 189 -10.22 4.06 5.39
C GLU A 189 -10.31 2.68 6.05
N SER A 190 -9.23 1.90 6.03
CA SER A 190 -9.24 0.54 6.57
C SER A 190 -9.45 0.52 8.08
N VAL A 191 -10.32 -0.37 8.55
CA VAL A 191 -10.48 -0.66 9.99
C VAL A 191 -9.13 -1.05 10.60
N ARG A 192 -8.33 -1.81 9.84
CA ARG A 192 -6.99 -2.26 10.22
C ARG A 192 -6.03 -1.11 10.51
N TYR A 193 -5.96 -0.09 9.64
CA TYR A 193 -5.18 1.12 9.92
C TYR A 193 -5.72 1.90 11.11
N LYS A 194 -7.05 2.10 11.19
CA LYS A 194 -7.68 2.83 12.31
C LYS A 194 -7.37 2.15 13.64
N ASN A 195 -7.45 0.83 13.69
CA ASN A 195 -7.05 0.03 14.84
C ASN A 195 -5.53 0.09 15.11
N PHE A 196 -4.68 0.13 14.07
CA PHE A 196 -3.23 0.28 14.24
C PHE A 196 -2.90 1.61 14.93
N VAL A 197 -3.55 2.69 14.53
CA VAL A 197 -3.42 3.99 15.19
C VAL A 197 -3.85 3.91 16.67
N THR A 198 -4.95 3.21 16.97
CA THR A 198 -5.46 3.07 18.34
C THR A 198 -4.55 2.22 19.24
N TYR A 199 -4.10 1.07 18.74
CA TYR A 199 -3.47 0.04 19.56
C TYR A 199 -1.95 0.02 19.50
N CYS A 200 -1.36 0.60 18.46
CA CYS A 200 0.08 0.51 18.24
C CYS A 200 0.81 1.82 18.45
N LYS A 201 0.14 2.96 18.54
CA LYS A 201 0.78 4.21 18.96
C LYS A 201 1.04 4.23 20.48
N PRO A 202 2.01 5.02 20.98
CA PRO A 202 2.16 5.29 22.41
C PRO A 202 0.81 5.63 23.07
#